data_AF-A0A829Y4Q0-F1
#
_entry.id   AF-A0A829Y4Q0-F1
#
_cell.length_a   1.000
_cell.length_b   1.000
_cell.length_c   1.000
_cell.angle_alpha   90.00
_cell.angle_beta   90.00
_cell.angle_gamma   90.00
#
_symmetry.space_group_name_H-M   'P 1'
#
loop_
_entity.id
_entity.type
_entity.pdbx_description
1 polymer ?
#
loop_
_entity_poly.entity_id
_entity_poly.type
_entity_poly.pdbx_seq_one_letter_code
_entity_poly.pdbx_strand_id
1 'polypeptide(L)'
;MEYVLQQLWLVIGLTAFIVGALYWRRQHLPVTATRTAARPPAPIVYRDSPTVRVADAQRVDRTRKIVRLRVRESVDVLPSVVGLPPRFRITCKTIVDGSDLEAAHIVVEFSGAQLSCGPLVHETAFNEFVIPRATRDEHRSSVFYYHERGESLEFMRIKLKSADLASGLVELEVMQLHGHWPAQ
;
A
#
# COMPACT_ATOMS: atom_id res chain seq x y z
N MET A 1 -10.37 53.77 1.94
CA MET A 1 -9.72 52.63 1.25
C MET A 1 -8.86 51.77 2.18
N GLU A 2 -8.35 52.29 3.31
CA GLU A 2 -7.47 51.55 4.23
C GLU A 2 -8.15 50.36 4.92
N TYR A 3 -9.41 50.49 5.34
CA TYR A 3 -10.18 49.40 5.99
C TYR A 3 -10.37 48.16 5.09
N VAL A 4 -10.53 48.34 3.78
CA VAL A 4 -10.72 47.23 2.82
C VAL A 4 -9.42 46.46 2.63
N LEU A 5 -8.30 47.17 2.56
CA LEU A 5 -6.98 46.56 2.45
C LEU A 5 -6.66 45.74 3.72
N GLN A 6 -6.99 46.30 4.89
CA GLN A 6 -6.75 45.67 6.18
C GLN A 6 -7.59 44.39 6.36
N GLN A 7 -8.84 44.39 5.89
CA GLN A 7 -9.68 43.19 5.86
C GLN A 7 -9.15 42.11 4.91
N LEU A 8 -8.65 42.49 3.73
CA LEU A 8 -8.04 41.56 2.76
C LEU A 8 -6.80 40.86 3.34
N TRP A 9 -5.91 41.60 3.99
CA TRP A 9 -4.72 41.01 4.63
C TRP A 9 -5.09 40.05 5.76
N LEU A 10 -6.15 40.36 6.51
CA LEU A 10 -6.66 39.50 7.58
C LEU A 10 -7.22 38.18 7.04
N VAL A 11 -7.98 38.22 5.95
CA VAL A 11 -8.55 37.02 5.32
C VAL A 11 -7.44 36.14 4.71
N ILE A 12 -6.45 36.75 4.07
CA ILE A 12 -5.31 36.02 3.48
C ILE A 12 -4.46 35.37 4.59
N GLY A 13 -4.18 36.11 5.66
CA GLY A 13 -3.45 35.57 6.81
C GLY A 13 -4.18 34.41 7.48
N LEU A 14 -5.50 34.54 7.68
CA LEU A 14 -6.33 33.52 8.31
C LEU A 14 -6.41 32.25 7.45
N THR A 15 -6.58 32.40 6.14
CA THR A 15 -6.65 31.25 5.21
C THR A 15 -5.31 30.52 5.12
N ALA A 16 -4.20 31.23 5.02
CA ALA A 16 -2.87 30.63 5.04
C ALA A 16 -2.59 29.89 6.35
N PHE A 17 -3.00 30.45 7.48
CA PHE A 17 -2.87 29.81 8.79
C PHE A 17 -3.72 28.54 8.91
N ILE A 18 -4.97 28.56 8.46
CA ILE A 18 -5.86 27.39 8.51
C ILE A 18 -5.32 26.27 7.61
N VAL A 19 -4.87 26.59 6.39
CA VAL A 19 -4.30 25.61 5.47
C VAL A 19 -3.00 25.02 6.03
N GLY A 20 -2.11 25.87 6.58
CA GLY A 20 -0.88 25.44 7.23
C GLY A 20 -1.15 24.54 8.45
N ALA A 21 -2.11 24.92 9.29
CA ALA A 21 -2.50 24.15 10.47
C ALA A 21 -3.15 22.81 10.09
N LEU A 22 -3.97 22.75 9.03
CA LEU A 22 -4.54 21.50 8.51
C LEU A 22 -3.48 20.60 7.92
N TYR A 23 -2.50 21.16 7.20
CA TYR A 23 -1.41 20.40 6.60
C TYR A 23 -0.48 19.84 7.67
N TRP A 24 -0.09 20.65 8.65
CA TRP A 24 0.65 20.21 9.84
C TRP A 24 -0.14 19.12 10.57
N ARG A 25 -1.43 19.34 10.88
CA ARG A 25 -2.26 18.37 11.58
C ARG A 25 -2.34 17.05 10.82
N ARG A 26 -2.44 17.04 9.50
CA ARG A 26 -2.42 15.80 8.70
C ARG A 26 -1.08 15.06 8.76
N GLN A 27 0.03 15.77 8.86
CA GLN A 27 1.37 15.17 8.95
C GLN A 27 1.75 14.71 10.36
N HIS A 28 1.15 15.30 11.40
CA HIS A 28 1.51 15.08 12.79
C HIS A 28 0.36 14.60 13.68
N LEU A 29 -0.75 14.12 13.10
CA LEU A 29 -1.77 13.41 13.87
C LEU A 29 -1.13 12.12 14.42
N PRO A 30 -0.91 11.99 15.74
CA PRO A 30 -0.67 10.68 16.29
C PRO A 30 -1.96 9.90 16.07
N VAL A 31 -1.91 8.86 15.25
CA VAL A 31 -2.96 7.84 15.27
C VAL A 31 -2.86 7.24 16.67
N THR A 32 -3.70 7.73 17.58
CA THR A 32 -3.93 7.09 18.86
C THR A 32 -4.41 5.70 18.51
N ALA A 33 -3.50 4.73 18.58
CA ALA A 33 -3.86 3.34 18.57
C ALA A 33 -4.78 3.14 19.77
N THR A 34 -6.09 3.15 19.52
CA THR A 34 -7.06 2.66 20.49
C THR A 34 -6.65 1.22 20.72
N ARG A 35 -5.95 0.98 21.83
CA ARG A 35 -5.54 -0.34 22.28
C ARG A 35 -6.81 -1.03 22.78
N THR A 36 -7.63 -1.48 21.82
CA THR A 36 -8.81 -2.27 22.09
C THR A 36 -8.33 -3.55 22.75
N ALA A 37 -8.84 -3.87 23.94
CA ALA A 37 -8.55 -5.13 24.59
C ALA A 37 -8.86 -6.28 23.61
N ALA A 38 -7.96 -7.27 23.55
CA ALA A 38 -8.09 -8.41 22.65
C ALA A 38 -9.44 -9.11 22.88
N ARG A 39 -10.36 -8.94 21.93
CA ARG A 39 -11.65 -9.63 21.91
C ARG A 39 -11.38 -11.12 21.68
N PRO A 40 -12.00 -12.05 22.42
CA PRO A 40 -11.91 -13.47 22.12
C PRO A 40 -12.31 -13.71 20.65
N PRO A 41 -11.63 -14.62 19.93
CA PRO A 41 -11.78 -14.76 18.49
C PRO A 41 -13.24 -15.06 18.14
N ALA A 42 -13.92 -14.05 17.61
CA ALA A 42 -15.23 -14.23 17.01
C ALA A 42 -15.07 -15.14 15.78
N PRO A 43 -16.09 -15.93 15.42
CA PRO A 43 -16.09 -16.64 14.14
C PRO A 43 -15.89 -15.62 13.01
N ILE A 44 -14.78 -15.75 12.30
CA ILE A 44 -14.34 -14.82 11.25
C ILE A 44 -15.31 -14.95 10.08
N VAL A 45 -16.20 -13.97 9.94
CA VAL A 45 -17.01 -13.80 8.73
C VAL A 45 -16.14 -13.11 7.68
N TYR A 46 -15.82 -13.84 6.61
CA TYR A 46 -15.05 -13.33 5.48
C TYR A 46 -15.86 -12.26 4.75
N ARG A 47 -15.51 -10.99 5.00
CA ARG A 47 -15.88 -9.89 4.11
C ARG A 47 -14.65 -9.55 3.26
N ASP A 48 -14.82 -9.75 1.96
CA ASP A 48 -14.19 -8.97 0.90
C ASP A 48 -12.67 -9.14 0.68
N SER A 49 -12.26 -10.32 0.21
CA SER A 49 -11.26 -10.31 -0.87
C SER A 49 -11.97 -9.87 -2.15
N PRO A 50 -11.60 -8.77 -2.80
CA PRO A 50 -12.28 -8.28 -4.00
C PRO A 50 -12.12 -9.30 -5.12
N THR A 51 -13.11 -10.19 -5.26
CA THR A 51 -13.19 -11.15 -6.36
C THR A 51 -14.00 -10.53 -7.47
N VAL A 52 -13.37 -10.29 -8.62
CA VAL A 52 -14.04 -9.78 -9.81
C VAL A 52 -14.53 -10.95 -10.62
N ARG A 53 -15.84 -11.00 -10.85
CA ARG A 53 -16.43 -12.01 -11.72
C ARG A 53 -16.21 -11.59 -13.15
N VAL A 54 -15.60 -12.47 -13.94
CA VAL A 54 -15.42 -12.29 -15.37
C VAL A 54 -16.45 -13.16 -16.08
N ALA A 55 -17.21 -12.56 -17.00
CA ALA A 55 -18.32 -13.24 -17.69
C ALA A 55 -17.84 -14.24 -18.75
N ASP A 56 -16.74 -13.95 -19.44
CA ASP A 56 -16.22 -14.72 -20.57
C ASP A 56 -14.78 -15.20 -20.36
N ALA A 57 -14.33 -16.13 -21.21
CA ALA A 57 -12.94 -16.57 -21.22
C ALA A 57 -12.02 -15.39 -21.56
N GLN A 58 -11.29 -14.88 -20.57
CA GLN A 58 -10.32 -13.81 -20.75
C GLN A 58 -8.90 -14.35 -20.90
N ARG A 59 -8.15 -13.71 -21.79
CA ARG A 59 -6.70 -13.83 -21.80
C ARG A 59 -6.14 -13.04 -20.62
N VAL A 60 -5.48 -13.75 -19.71
CA VAL A 60 -4.82 -13.18 -18.54
C VAL A 60 -3.31 -13.39 -18.68
N ASP A 61 -2.59 -12.29 -18.88
CA ASP A 61 -1.13 -12.32 -18.88
C ASP A 61 -0.63 -12.19 -17.44
N ARG A 62 0.16 -13.17 -16.98
CA ARG A 62 0.72 -13.21 -15.62
C ARG A 62 2.22 -12.99 -15.64
N THR A 63 2.66 -11.90 -15.03
CA THR A 63 4.08 -11.61 -14.83
C THR A 63 4.45 -11.76 -13.36
N ARG A 64 5.50 -12.55 -13.07
CA ARG A 64 6.02 -12.75 -11.71
C ARG A 64 7.43 -12.20 -11.61
N LYS A 65 7.66 -11.28 -10.68
CA LYS A 65 8.97 -10.68 -10.40
C LYS A 65 9.35 -10.96 -8.95
N ILE A 66 10.54 -11.51 -8.74
CA ILE A 66 11.14 -11.61 -7.40
C ILE A 66 11.97 -10.36 -7.19
N VAL A 67 11.66 -9.65 -6.13
CA VAL A 67 12.30 -8.41 -5.74
C VAL A 67 13.11 -8.68 -4.49
N ARG A 68 14.42 -8.43 -4.57
CA ARG A 68 15.35 -8.56 -3.46
C ARG A 68 15.80 -7.17 -3.06
N LEU A 69 15.60 -6.82 -1.79
CA LEU A 69 15.97 -5.53 -1.24
C LEU A 69 16.48 -5.72 0.17
N ARG A 70 17.46 -4.90 0.58
CA ARG A 70 17.87 -4.81 1.98
C ARG A 70 16.99 -3.81 2.73
N VAL A 71 17.06 -3.88 4.06
CA VAL A 71 16.48 -2.85 4.93
C VAL A 71 16.97 -1.45 4.51
N ARG A 72 16.03 -0.52 4.38
CA ARG A 72 16.17 0.87 3.88
C ARG A 72 16.42 1.01 2.37
N GLU A 73 16.48 -0.07 1.63
CA GLU A 73 16.54 0.00 0.16
C GLU A 73 15.13 0.09 -0.45
N SER A 74 15.10 0.64 -1.66
CA SER A 74 13.90 0.75 -2.46
C SER A 74 14.13 0.25 -3.89
N VAL A 75 13.05 -0.10 -4.56
CA VAL A 75 13.07 -0.68 -5.90
C VAL A 75 11.83 -0.30 -6.68
N ASP A 76 12.05 0.15 -7.91
CA ASP A 76 10.98 0.45 -8.85
C ASP A 76 10.58 -0.85 -9.56
N VAL A 77 9.34 -1.29 -9.34
CA VAL A 77 8.82 -2.53 -9.93
C VAL A 77 8.45 -2.27 -11.39
N LEU A 78 7.81 -1.13 -11.65
CA LEU A 78 7.46 -0.64 -12.98
C LEU A 78 8.48 0.40 -13.46
N PRO A 79 8.71 0.53 -14.77
CA PRO A 79 9.61 1.54 -15.30
C PRO A 79 9.14 2.95 -14.92
N SER A 80 10.05 3.73 -14.34
CA SER A 80 9.89 5.16 -14.07
C SER A 80 10.28 5.98 -15.29
N VAL A 81 9.56 7.07 -15.56
CA VAL A 81 9.95 8.09 -16.54
C VAL A 81 10.64 9.23 -15.81
N VAL A 82 11.78 9.71 -16.32
CA VAL A 82 12.53 10.81 -15.71
C VAL A 82 11.64 12.05 -15.59
N GLY A 83 11.60 12.64 -14.39
CA GLY A 83 10.77 13.83 -14.10
C GLY A 83 9.35 13.54 -13.62
N LEU A 84 8.93 12.27 -13.57
CA LEU A 84 7.66 11.85 -12.97
C LEU A 84 7.91 11.05 -11.67
N PRO A 85 6.97 11.10 -10.70
CA PRO A 85 7.05 10.24 -9.52
C PRO A 85 7.06 8.76 -9.92
N PRO A 86 7.68 7.89 -9.11
CA PRO A 86 7.73 6.46 -9.39
C PRO A 86 6.32 5.91 -9.51
N ARG A 87 6.06 5.15 -10.58
CA ARG A 87 4.74 4.56 -10.82
C ARG A 87 4.42 3.51 -9.78
N PHE A 88 5.42 2.69 -9.42
CA PHE A 88 5.32 1.65 -8.41
C PHE A 88 6.70 1.43 -7.77
N ARG A 89 6.89 1.90 -6.54
CA ARG A 89 8.11 1.70 -5.75
C ARG A 89 7.79 0.94 -4.48
N ILE A 90 8.61 -0.05 -4.16
CA ILE A 90 8.58 -0.71 -2.84
C ILE A 90 9.84 -0.30 -2.08
N THR A 91 9.68 0.09 -0.82
CA THR A 91 10.78 0.38 0.10
C THR A 91 10.67 -0.53 1.31
N CYS A 92 11.75 -1.23 1.70
CA CYS A 92 11.78 -1.96 2.96
C CYS A 92 12.22 -1.00 4.07
N LYS A 93 11.38 -0.78 5.08
CA LYS A 93 11.73 0.04 6.25
C LYS A 93 12.55 -0.73 7.26
N THR A 94 12.09 -1.93 7.62
CA THR A 94 12.73 -2.82 8.59
C THR A 94 12.18 -4.24 8.45
N ILE A 95 12.88 -5.20 9.04
CA ILE A 95 12.33 -6.52 9.34
C ILE A 95 11.78 -6.47 10.76
N VAL A 96 10.60 -7.02 10.97
CA VAL A 96 9.95 -7.13 12.28
C VAL A 96 10.21 -8.53 12.80
N ASP A 97 10.87 -8.60 13.94
CA ASP A 97 11.06 -9.84 14.69
C ASP A 97 9.83 -10.04 15.59
N GLY A 98 9.01 -11.03 15.24
CA GLY A 98 7.78 -11.38 15.95
C GLY A 98 7.80 -12.86 16.33
N SER A 99 7.13 -13.21 17.43
CA SER A 99 7.33 -14.47 18.17
C SER A 99 7.17 -15.78 17.38
N ASP A 100 6.60 -15.76 16.17
CA ASP A 100 6.34 -17.00 15.42
C ASP A 100 6.55 -16.90 13.89
N LEU A 101 6.66 -15.70 13.29
CA LEU A 101 6.84 -15.51 11.85
C LEU A 101 7.61 -14.23 11.52
N GLU A 102 8.64 -14.36 10.68
CA GLU A 102 9.32 -13.23 10.04
C GLU A 102 8.31 -12.33 9.33
N ALA A 103 8.36 -11.02 9.57
CA ALA A 103 7.54 -10.04 8.88
C ALA A 103 8.40 -8.90 8.32
N ALA A 104 7.98 -8.34 7.18
CA ALA A 104 8.65 -7.23 6.55
C ALA A 104 7.78 -5.98 6.67
N HIS A 105 8.36 -4.90 7.18
CA HIS A 105 7.75 -3.59 7.16
C HIS A 105 8.12 -2.89 5.86
N ILE A 106 7.13 -2.64 5.01
CA ILE A 106 7.33 -2.02 3.69
C ILE A 106 6.47 -0.77 3.51
N VAL A 107 6.93 0.13 2.66
CA VAL A 107 6.13 1.22 2.10
C VAL A 107 5.97 0.97 0.62
N VAL A 108 4.77 1.17 0.10
CA VAL A 108 4.49 1.07 -1.33
C VAL A 108 4.03 2.42 -1.86
N GLU A 109 4.82 3.00 -2.75
CA GLU A 109 4.45 4.22 -3.45
C GLU A 109 3.85 3.83 -4.81
N PHE A 110 2.57 4.15 -5.01
CA PHE A 110 1.88 3.78 -6.24
C PHE A 110 1.08 4.95 -6.79
N SER A 111 1.73 5.88 -7.49
CA SER A 111 1.08 7.02 -8.18
C SER A 111 0.01 7.77 -7.34
N GLY A 112 0.13 7.76 -6.01
CA GLY A 112 -0.84 8.33 -5.07
C GLY A 112 -2.12 7.50 -4.81
N ALA A 113 -2.28 6.33 -5.40
CA ALA A 113 -3.41 5.43 -5.18
C ALA A 113 -3.25 4.59 -3.91
N GLN A 114 -4.38 4.33 -3.24
CA GLN A 114 -4.44 3.49 -2.04
C GLN A 114 -4.45 2.02 -2.42
N LEU A 115 -3.70 1.21 -1.67
CA LEU A 115 -3.66 -0.24 -1.82
C LEU A 115 -4.54 -0.93 -0.78
N SER A 116 -5.04 -2.12 -1.12
CA SER A 116 -5.77 -2.98 -0.18
C SER A 116 -4.83 -4.02 0.41
N CYS A 117 -5.13 -4.54 1.59
CA CYS A 117 -4.31 -5.57 2.23
C CYS A 117 -5.16 -6.73 2.75
N GLY A 118 -4.60 -7.94 2.72
CA GLY A 118 -5.25 -9.13 3.27
C GLY A 118 -5.33 -9.10 4.79
N PRO A 119 -6.21 -9.90 5.42
CA PRO A 119 -6.51 -9.83 6.85
C PRO A 119 -5.35 -10.14 7.81
N LEU A 120 -4.24 -10.70 7.33
CA LEU A 120 -3.03 -10.92 8.14
C LEU A 120 -1.97 -9.83 7.94
N VAL A 121 -2.19 -8.92 6.99
CA VAL A 121 -1.34 -7.76 6.76
C VAL A 121 -1.86 -6.60 7.60
N HIS A 122 -0.94 -5.89 8.25
CA HIS A 122 -1.30 -4.73 9.05
C HIS A 122 -0.87 -3.45 8.35
N GLU A 123 -1.83 -2.60 7.97
CA GLU A 123 -1.55 -1.24 7.48
C GLU A 123 -1.29 -0.32 8.69
N THR A 124 -0.07 0.19 8.80
CA THR A 124 0.39 1.04 9.92
C THR A 124 0.23 2.52 9.62
N ALA A 125 0.32 2.90 8.35
CA ALA A 125 0.07 4.22 7.79
C ALA A 125 -0.36 4.09 6.32
N PHE A 126 -0.67 5.21 5.66
CA PHE A 126 -1.11 5.20 4.26
C PHE A 126 -0.10 4.47 3.36
N ASN A 127 -0.51 3.33 2.80
CA ASN A 127 0.32 2.43 2.00
C ASN A 127 1.62 1.95 2.68
N GLU A 128 1.61 1.87 4.01
CA GLU A 128 2.68 1.33 4.83
C GLU A 128 2.19 0.07 5.53
N PHE A 129 2.86 -1.06 5.29
CA PHE A 129 2.35 -2.39 5.60
C PHE A 129 3.38 -3.22 6.34
N VAL A 130 2.94 -3.94 7.37
CA VAL A 130 3.67 -5.07 7.96
C VAL A 130 3.12 -6.36 7.38
N ILE A 131 3.94 -7.03 6.58
CA ILE A 131 3.56 -8.24 5.83
C ILE A 131 4.23 -9.45 6.47
N PRO A 132 3.46 -10.41 7.03
CA PRO A 132 4.02 -11.65 7.55
C PRO A 132 4.45 -12.59 6.41
N ARG A 133 5.39 -13.49 6.69
CA ARG A 133 5.84 -14.49 5.73
C ARG A 133 4.69 -15.41 5.32
N ALA A 134 4.50 -15.55 4.00
CA ALA A 134 3.48 -16.43 3.46
C ALA A 134 3.91 -17.90 3.58
N THR A 135 3.30 -18.68 4.49
CA THR A 135 3.60 -20.11 4.65
C THR A 135 2.61 -21.02 3.92
N ARG A 136 1.30 -20.83 4.13
CA ARG A 136 0.22 -21.60 3.49
C ARG A 136 -0.90 -20.76 2.89
N ASP A 137 -1.16 -19.58 3.47
CA ASP A 137 -2.30 -18.74 3.14
C ASP A 137 -1.84 -17.45 2.46
N GLU A 138 -1.42 -17.58 1.20
CA GLU A 138 -0.78 -16.49 0.45
C GLU A 138 -1.70 -15.27 0.32
N HIS A 139 -2.99 -15.51 0.07
CA HIS A 139 -3.94 -14.43 -0.15
C HIS A 139 -4.15 -13.58 1.11
N ARG A 140 -4.11 -14.19 2.29
CA ARG A 140 -4.32 -13.44 3.53
C ARG A 140 -3.11 -12.62 3.97
N SER A 141 -1.93 -12.99 3.50
CA SER A 141 -0.63 -12.38 3.82
C SER A 141 -0.09 -11.50 2.68
N SER A 142 -0.97 -10.99 1.81
CA SER A 142 -0.58 -10.19 0.65
C SER A 142 -1.16 -8.77 0.68
N VAL A 143 -0.43 -7.84 0.06
CA VAL A 143 -0.94 -6.52 -0.34
C VAL A 143 -1.43 -6.63 -1.79
N PHE A 144 -2.54 -5.97 -2.08
CA PHE A 144 -3.25 -6.04 -3.34
C PHE A 144 -3.47 -4.66 -3.95
N TYR A 145 -3.35 -4.61 -5.27
CA TYR A 145 -3.80 -3.51 -6.10
C TYR A 145 -4.81 -4.03 -7.11
N TYR A 146 -5.82 -3.20 -7.36
CA TYR A 146 -6.84 -3.46 -8.34
C TYR A 146 -7.17 -2.17 -9.10
N HIS A 147 -7.21 -2.26 -10.43
CA HIS A 147 -7.65 -1.16 -11.27
C HIS A 147 -8.27 -1.63 -12.56
N GLU A 148 -9.51 -1.21 -12.77
CA GLU A 148 -10.20 -1.32 -14.04
C GLU A 148 -9.84 -0.13 -14.91
N ARG A 149 -9.37 -0.39 -16.12
CA ARG A 149 -9.10 0.63 -17.13
C ARG A 149 -9.74 0.23 -18.45
N GLY A 150 -10.99 0.64 -18.65
CA GLY A 150 -11.74 0.49 -19.90
C GLY A 150 -11.79 -0.97 -20.37
N GLU A 151 -10.84 -1.33 -21.24
CA GLU A 151 -10.69 -2.66 -21.86
C GLU A 151 -9.65 -3.55 -21.15
N SER A 152 -9.14 -3.14 -19.99
CA SER A 152 -8.17 -3.95 -19.22
C SER A 152 -8.48 -3.97 -17.73
N LEU A 153 -8.04 -5.07 -17.11
CA LEU A 153 -8.07 -5.31 -15.68
C LEU A 153 -6.63 -5.50 -15.17
N GLU A 154 -6.16 -4.56 -14.37
CA GLU A 154 -4.85 -4.65 -13.74
C GLU A 154 -5.00 -5.10 -12.29
N PHE A 155 -4.28 -6.15 -11.95
CA PHE A 155 -4.16 -6.62 -10.57
C PHE A 155 -2.69 -6.80 -10.21
N MET A 156 -2.31 -6.34 -9.02
CA MET A 156 -1.00 -6.66 -8.46
C MET A 156 -1.15 -7.27 -7.09
N ARG A 157 -0.28 -8.24 -6.79
CA ARG A 157 -0.17 -8.89 -5.49
C ARG A 157 1.27 -8.87 -5.05
N ILE A 158 1.52 -8.36 -3.85
CA ILE A 158 2.82 -8.36 -3.19
C ILE A 158 2.74 -9.31 -2.00
N LYS A 159 3.66 -10.26 -1.90
CA LYS A 159 3.79 -11.12 -0.73
C LYS A 159 5.23 -11.24 -0.26
N LEU A 160 5.41 -11.45 1.04
CA LEU A 160 6.71 -11.75 1.63
C LEU A 160 7.05 -13.23 1.43
N LYS A 161 8.15 -13.51 0.73
CA LYS A 161 8.65 -14.87 0.49
C LYS A 161 9.62 -15.31 1.58
N SER A 162 10.55 -14.44 1.95
CA SER A 162 11.49 -14.65 3.05
C SER A 162 12.04 -13.32 3.55
N ALA A 163 12.38 -13.25 4.83
CA ALA A 163 13.13 -12.13 5.39
C ALA A 163 14.25 -12.71 6.27
N ASP A 164 15.49 -12.30 6.04
CA ASP A 164 16.63 -12.72 6.84
C ASP A 164 17.08 -11.56 7.73
N LEU A 165 16.84 -11.70 9.03
CA LEU A 165 17.24 -10.73 10.06
C LEU A 165 18.75 -10.53 10.12
N ALA A 166 19.56 -11.57 9.85
CA ALA A 166 21.01 -11.49 9.97
C ALA A 166 21.63 -10.69 8.82
N SER A 167 21.19 -10.92 7.58
CA SER A 167 21.68 -10.17 6.41
C SER A 167 20.89 -8.89 6.10
N GLY A 168 19.74 -8.70 6.74
CA GLY A 168 18.78 -7.64 6.46
C GLY A 168 18.12 -7.78 5.08
N LEU A 169 18.19 -8.96 4.47
CA LEU A 169 17.66 -9.21 3.12
C LEU A 169 16.18 -9.58 3.18
N VAL A 170 15.39 -8.93 2.33
CA VAL A 170 13.96 -9.23 2.14
C VAL A 170 13.72 -9.67 0.70
N GLU A 171 13.10 -10.83 0.53
CA GLU A 171 12.59 -11.29 -0.77
C GLU A 171 11.08 -11.10 -0.83
N LEU A 172 10.64 -10.21 -1.71
CA LEU A 172 9.23 -10.02 -2.04
C LEU A 172 8.92 -10.67 -3.39
N GLU A 173 7.76 -11.29 -3.48
CA GLU A 173 7.20 -11.71 -4.76
C GLU A 173 6.12 -10.72 -5.17
N VAL A 174 6.32 -10.10 -6.35
CA VAL A 174 5.32 -9.24 -6.98
C VAL A 174 4.75 -9.99 -8.18
N MET A 175 3.45 -10.25 -8.13
CA MET A 175 2.69 -10.82 -9.23
C MET A 175 1.83 -9.72 -9.83
N GLN A 176 1.97 -9.50 -11.13
CA GLN A 176 1.11 -8.64 -11.92
C GLN A 176 0.26 -9.53 -12.84
N LEU A 177 -1.04 -9.26 -12.84
CA LEU A 177 -2.01 -9.87 -13.72
C LEU A 177 -2.61 -8.75 -14.58
N HIS A 178 -2.61 -8.96 -15.88
CA HIS A 178 -3.26 -8.08 -16.85
C HIS A 178 -4.30 -8.91 -17.59
N GLY A 179 -5.57 -8.66 -17.28
CA GLY A 179 -6.71 -9.21 -18.02
C GLY A 179 -7.09 -8.24 -19.12
N HIS A 180 -7.37 -8.75 -20.31
CA HIS A 180 -7.99 -7.96 -21.37
C HIS A 180 -9.49 -8.29 -21.38
N TRP A 181 -10.35 -7.26 -21.33
CA TRP A 181 -11.77 -7.46 -21.55
C TRP A 181 -11.97 -8.00 -22.98
N PRO A 182 -12.88 -8.95 -23.19
CA PRO A 182 -13.24 -9.37 -24.54
C PRO A 182 -13.69 -8.13 -25.31
N ALA A 183 -13.18 -7.97 -26.54
CA ALA A 183 -13.73 -6.98 -27.46
C ALA A 183 -15.21 -7.32 -27.66
N GLN A 184 -16.09 -6.34 -27.42
CA GLN A 184 -17.53 -6.49 -27.66
C GLN A 184 -17.80 -6.71 -29.16
#